data_AF-A0A813W447-F1
#
_entry.id   AF-A0A813W447-F1
#
_cell.length_a   1.000
_cell.length_b   1.000
_cell.length_c   1.000
_cell.angle_alpha   90.00
_cell.angle_beta   90.00
_cell.angle_gamma   90.00
#
_symmetry.space_group_name_H-M   'P 1'
#
loop_
_entity.id
_entity.type
_entity.pdbx_description
1 polymer ?
#
loop_
_entity_poly.entity_id
_entity_poly.type
_entity_poly.pdbx_seq_one_letter_code
_entity_poly.pdbx_strand_id
1 'polypeptide(L)'
;MNESLNRWKQYFPGREPVMGYFKQLLLKVNEHSNGFSGDTFREIINMKTSNAYLPNDHAQYQHCAGSAPQYRGYPCALWLLFHTLTVSQYQIESNQIDVTEVPLAIKNYIKHFFGCRQCSTNFMKETANMTQLNSQNKREAIIYLWKSNIFF
;
A
#
# COMPACT_ATOMS: atom_id res chain seq x y z
N MET A 1 -5.50 -1.36 -9.13
CA MET A 1 -5.26 -2.43 -8.14
C MET A 1 -3.92 -3.14 -8.40
N ASN A 2 -3.72 -3.69 -9.61
CA ASN A 2 -2.49 -4.44 -9.95
C ASN A 2 -1.22 -3.61 -9.78
N GLU A 3 -1.25 -2.33 -10.18
CA GLU A 3 -0.14 -1.40 -9.97
C GLU A 3 0.22 -1.27 -8.48
N SER A 4 -0.75 -1.01 -7.60
CA SER A 4 -0.52 -0.94 -6.15
C SER A 4 0.04 -2.24 -5.58
N LEU A 5 -0.52 -3.40 -5.97
CA LEU A 5 -0.03 -4.71 -5.53
C LEU A 5 1.41 -4.98 -5.99
N ASN A 6 1.76 -4.59 -7.23
CA ASN A 6 3.11 -4.73 -7.76
C ASN A 6 4.11 -3.90 -6.94
N ARG A 7 3.76 -2.64 -6.60
CA ARG A 7 4.62 -1.80 -5.74
C ARG A 7 4.74 -2.33 -4.33
N TRP A 8 3.65 -2.83 -3.75
CA TRP A 8 3.70 -3.45 -2.43
C TRP A 8 4.61 -4.68 -2.43
N LYS A 9 4.49 -5.58 -3.41
CA LYS A 9 5.39 -6.75 -3.51
C LYS A 9 6.87 -6.37 -3.73
N GLN A 10 7.14 -5.24 -4.37
CA GLN A 10 8.51 -4.78 -4.63
C GLN A 10 9.16 -4.12 -3.40
N TYR A 11 8.39 -3.33 -2.65
CA TYR A 11 8.95 -2.47 -1.59
C TYR A 11 8.53 -2.89 -0.17
N PHE A 12 7.63 -3.86 0.00
CA PHE A 12 7.21 -4.31 1.33
C PHE A 12 8.30 -5.16 2.00
N PRO A 13 8.77 -4.80 3.20
CA PRO A 13 9.79 -5.57 3.93
C PRO A 13 9.17 -6.77 4.67
N GLY A 14 8.55 -7.68 3.90
CA GLY A 14 7.89 -8.87 4.45
C GLY A 14 8.85 -10.03 4.72
N ARG A 15 8.45 -10.92 5.64
CA ARG A 15 9.11 -12.22 5.83
C ARG A 15 8.79 -13.16 4.67
N GLU A 16 9.61 -14.19 4.47
CA GLU A 16 9.48 -15.17 3.38
C GLU A 16 8.04 -15.67 3.12
N PRO A 17 7.25 -16.12 4.13
CA PRO A 17 5.89 -16.58 3.86
C PRO A 17 4.94 -15.50 3.33
N VAL A 18 5.13 -14.25 3.77
CA VAL A 18 4.33 -13.10 3.32
C VAL A 18 4.72 -12.69 1.90
N MET A 19 6.02 -12.70 1.60
CA MET A 19 6.50 -12.42 0.24
C MET A 19 6.10 -13.52 -0.75
N GLY A 20 6.11 -14.78 -0.31
CA GLY A 20 5.54 -15.92 -1.04
C GLY A 20 4.06 -15.71 -1.36
N TYR A 21 3.28 -15.25 -0.38
CA TYR A 21 1.87 -14.91 -0.59
C TYR A 21 1.69 -13.78 -1.62
N PHE A 22 2.43 -12.68 -1.51
CA PHE A 22 2.37 -11.59 -2.50
C PHE A 22 2.71 -12.06 -3.91
N LYS A 23 3.70 -12.95 -4.06
CA LYS A 23 4.06 -13.53 -5.36
C LYS A 23 2.92 -14.34 -5.95
N GLN A 24 2.29 -15.22 -5.16
CA GLN A 24 1.14 -16.00 -5.62
C GLN A 24 -0.06 -15.10 -5.94
N LEU A 25 -0.30 -14.08 -5.12
CA LEU A 25 -1.44 -13.17 -5.28
C LEU A 25 -1.33 -12.42 -6.61
N LEU A 26 -0.14 -11.90 -6.91
CA LEU A 26 0.10 -11.21 -8.18
C LEU A 26 -0.03 -12.13 -9.38
N LEU A 27 0.44 -13.38 -9.30
CA LEU A 27 0.25 -14.36 -10.38
C LEU A 27 -1.25 -14.56 -10.66
N LYS A 28 -2.04 -14.81 -9.61
CA LYS A 28 -3.50 -15.03 -9.73
C LYS A 28 -4.28 -13.81 -10.20
N VAL A 29 -3.90 -12.62 -9.73
CA VAL A 29 -4.52 -11.37 -10.19
C VAL A 29 -4.17 -11.08 -11.66
N ASN A 30 -2.94 -11.38 -12.09
CA ASN A 30 -2.52 -11.16 -13.47
C ASN A 30 -3.11 -12.19 -14.45
N GLU A 31 -3.45 -13.40 -14.00
CA GLU A 31 -4.26 -14.37 -14.79
C GLU A 31 -5.63 -13.78 -15.20
N HIS A 32 -6.14 -12.81 -14.43
CA HIS A 32 -7.43 -12.15 -14.65
C HIS A 32 -7.27 -10.73 -15.22
N SER A 33 -6.52 -10.60 -16.31
CA SER A 33 -6.22 -9.30 -16.95
C SER A 33 -7.44 -8.52 -17.42
N ASN A 34 -8.55 -9.22 -17.73
CA ASN A 34 -9.82 -8.62 -18.16
C ASN A 34 -10.78 -8.31 -16.99
N GLY A 35 -10.31 -8.43 -15.74
CA GLY A 35 -11.10 -8.25 -14.54
C GLY A 35 -11.60 -9.56 -13.93
N PHE A 36 -12.13 -9.46 -12.71
CA PHE A 36 -12.65 -10.57 -11.92
C PHE A 36 -13.75 -10.06 -10.98
N SER A 37 -14.62 -10.95 -10.51
CA SER A 37 -15.69 -10.60 -9.57
C SER A 37 -15.15 -10.47 -8.14
N GLY A 38 -15.92 -9.82 -7.26
CA GLY A 38 -15.58 -9.76 -5.84
C GLY A 38 -15.45 -11.14 -5.18
N ASP A 39 -16.22 -12.13 -5.63
CA ASP A 39 -16.18 -13.49 -5.11
C ASP A 39 -14.93 -14.23 -5.58
N THR A 40 -14.56 -14.11 -6.86
CA THR A 40 -13.28 -14.62 -7.37
C THR A 40 -12.10 -13.98 -6.63
N PHE A 41 -12.17 -12.67 -6.35
CA PHE A 41 -11.13 -12.02 -5.55
C PHE A 41 -11.05 -12.56 -4.13
N ARG A 42 -12.20 -12.84 -3.50
CA ARG A 42 -12.28 -13.41 -2.16
C ARG A 42 -11.63 -14.80 -2.11
N GLU A 43 -11.85 -15.62 -3.12
CA GLU A 43 -11.19 -16.93 -3.25
C GLU A 43 -9.67 -16.77 -3.37
N ILE A 44 -9.21 -15.83 -4.20
CA ILE A 44 -7.79 -15.55 -4.40
C ILE A 44 -7.12 -15.08 -3.10
N ILE A 45 -7.70 -14.14 -2.35
CA ILE A 45 -7.07 -13.62 -1.12
C ILE A 45 -7.08 -14.62 0.05
N ASN A 46 -8.00 -15.59 0.02
CA ASN A 46 -8.08 -16.63 1.04
C ASN A 46 -7.17 -17.83 0.74
N MET A 47 -6.44 -17.82 -0.38
CA MET A 47 -5.47 -18.86 -0.69
C MET A 47 -4.34 -18.87 0.35
N LYS A 48 -3.98 -20.06 0.81
CA LYS A 48 -2.93 -20.25 1.80
C LYS A 48 -2.16 -21.54 1.52
N THR A 49 -0.84 -21.48 1.60
CA THR A 49 0.02 -22.67 1.57
C THR A 49 0.99 -22.65 2.76
N SER A 50 1.73 -23.73 2.98
CA SER A 50 2.75 -23.82 4.05
C SER A 50 3.80 -22.71 3.97
N ASN A 51 4.14 -22.26 2.75
CA ASN A 51 5.21 -21.28 2.49
C ASN A 51 4.68 -19.96 1.91
N ALA A 52 3.36 -19.77 1.83
CA ALA A 52 2.75 -18.56 1.31
C ALA A 52 1.47 -18.25 2.08
N TYR A 53 1.57 -17.35 3.07
CA TYR A 53 0.44 -16.97 3.90
C TYR A 53 0.61 -15.59 4.54
N LEU A 54 -0.51 -14.94 4.83
CA LEU A 54 -0.57 -13.85 5.81
C LEU A 54 -0.82 -14.43 7.22
N PRO A 55 -0.20 -13.88 8.29
CA PRO A 55 -0.50 -14.30 9.65
C PRO A 55 -2.00 -14.21 9.94
N ASN A 56 -2.54 -15.21 10.64
CA ASN A 56 -3.98 -15.32 10.95
C ASN A 56 -4.40 -14.43 12.14
N ASP A 57 -3.66 -13.35 12.35
CA ASP A 57 -3.80 -12.49 13.51
C ASP A 57 -5.04 -11.63 13.23
N HIS A 58 -6.21 -12.06 13.71
CA HIS A 58 -7.46 -11.29 13.62
C HIS A 58 -7.20 -9.85 14.04
N ALA A 59 -7.02 -8.93 13.10
CA ALA A 59 -6.72 -7.49 13.24
C ALA A 59 -6.42 -6.98 14.67
N GLN A 60 -5.47 -7.61 15.38
CA GLN A 60 -5.08 -7.18 16.71
C GLN A 60 -4.07 -6.06 16.51
N TYR A 61 -4.58 -4.87 16.26
CA TYR A 61 -3.76 -3.68 16.19
C TYR A 61 -3.04 -3.53 17.53
N GLN A 62 -1.71 -3.63 17.53
CA GLN A 62 -0.90 -3.36 18.72
C GLN A 62 -0.63 -1.86 18.80
N HIS A 63 0.38 -1.38 18.07
CA HIS A 63 0.76 0.04 18.01
C HIS A 63 -0.31 0.94 17.40
N CYS A 64 -1.24 0.37 16.63
CA CYS A 64 -2.38 1.07 16.03
C CYS A 64 -3.69 0.88 16.81
N ALA A 65 -3.68 0.27 18.00
CA ALA A 65 -4.86 0.19 18.85
C ALA A 65 -5.37 1.60 19.18
N GLY A 66 -6.67 1.82 18.99
CA GLY A 66 -7.36 3.01 19.50
C GLY A 66 -7.73 2.85 20.97
N SER A 67 -8.02 3.97 21.63
CA SER A 67 -8.63 3.96 22.97
C SER A 67 -10.07 3.41 22.96
N ALA A 68 -10.72 3.42 21.80
CA ALA A 68 -12.03 2.82 21.56
C ALA A 68 -12.10 2.25 20.13
N PRO A 69 -13.03 1.32 19.83
CA PRO A 69 -13.07 0.60 18.55
C PRO A 69 -13.17 1.49 17.30
N GLN A 70 -13.78 2.68 17.42
CA GLN A 70 -13.92 3.64 16.33
C GLN A 70 -12.65 4.46 16.06
N TYR A 71 -11.64 4.41 16.94
CA TYR A 71 -10.42 5.18 16.80
C TYR A 71 -9.27 4.33 16.27
N ARG A 72 -8.42 4.94 15.43
CA ARG A 72 -7.20 4.32 14.87
C ARG A 72 -7.50 3.01 14.13
N GLY A 73 -6.77 1.94 14.38
CA GLY A 73 -6.92 0.66 13.68
C GLY A 73 -6.47 0.74 12.23
N TYR A 74 -7.38 0.42 11.31
CA TYR A 74 -7.08 0.26 9.88
C TYR A 74 -6.39 1.49 9.25
N PRO A 75 -6.93 2.73 9.37
CA PRO A 75 -6.24 3.91 8.84
C PRO A 75 -4.82 4.08 9.38
N CYS A 76 -4.58 3.83 10.68
CA CYS A 76 -3.26 3.93 11.28
C CYS A 76 -2.29 2.89 10.69
N ALA A 77 -2.71 1.63 10.60
CA ALA A 77 -1.86 0.57 10.05
C ALA A 77 -1.54 0.81 8.57
N LEU A 78 -2.50 1.35 7.82
CA LEU A 78 -2.33 1.69 6.42
C LEU A 78 -1.32 2.85 6.23
N TRP A 79 -1.38 3.89 7.07
CA TRP A 79 -0.39 4.96 7.06
C TRP A 79 1.02 4.46 7.39
N LEU A 80 1.14 3.58 8.39
CA LEU A 80 2.42 2.95 8.71
C LEU A 80 2.97 2.15 7.52
N LEU A 81 2.11 1.39 6.83
CA LEU A 81 2.47 0.67 5.61
C LEU A 81 2.97 1.63 4.53
N PHE A 82 2.25 2.71 4.25
CA PHE A 82 2.63 3.68 3.23
C PHE A 82 3.99 4.35 3.51
N HIS A 83 4.24 4.76 4.75
CA HIS A 83 5.55 5.29 5.16
C HIS A 83 6.66 4.25 5.06
N THR A 84 6.36 3.00 5.40
CA THR A 84 7.33 1.91 5.25
C THR A 84 7.72 1.74 3.78
N LEU A 85 6.74 1.73 2.86
CA LEU A 85 6.99 1.57 1.42
C LEU A 85 7.84 2.71 0.84
N THR A 86 7.60 3.96 1.24
CA THR A 86 8.38 5.11 0.75
C THR A 86 9.83 5.07 1.26
N VAL A 87 10.04 4.66 2.52
CA VAL A 87 11.38 4.46 3.08
C VAL A 87 12.10 3.27 2.43
N SER A 88 11.40 2.15 2.22
CA SER A 88 11.98 0.98 1.55
C SER A 88 12.38 1.30 0.11
N GLN A 89 11.61 2.11 -0.62
CA GLN A 89 12.02 2.61 -1.93
C GLN A 89 13.28 3.48 -1.84
N TYR A 90 13.35 4.39 -0.87
CA TYR A 90 14.51 5.27 -0.65
C TYR A 90 15.80 4.49 -0.35
N GLN A 91 15.70 3.37 0.35
CA GLN A 91 16.85 2.53 0.73
C GLN A 91 17.45 1.74 -0.43
N ILE A 92 16.78 1.61 -1.57
CA ILE A 92 17.33 0.86 -2.70
C ILE A 92 18.38 1.73 -3.41
N GLU A 93 19.61 1.23 -3.41
CA GLU A 93 20.78 1.84 -4.04
C GLU A 93 20.75 1.64 -5.56
N SER A 94 19.78 2.27 -6.22
CA SER A 94 19.75 2.36 -7.69
C SER A 94 19.35 3.76 -8.14
N ASN A 95 20.05 4.24 -9.17
CA ASN A 95 19.76 5.52 -9.83
C ASN A 95 18.66 5.39 -10.90
N GLN A 96 18.13 4.19 -11.12
CA GLN A 96 17.08 3.92 -12.09
C GLN A 96 15.67 3.83 -11.48
N ILE A 97 15.55 4.06 -10.17
CA ILE A 97 14.24 3.99 -9.50
C ILE A 97 13.49 5.29 -9.73
N ASP A 98 12.31 5.16 -10.33
CA ASP A 98 11.35 6.24 -10.38
C ASP A 98 10.73 6.46 -8.99
N VAL A 99 11.12 7.58 -8.36
CA VAL A 99 10.68 7.98 -7.02
C VAL A 99 9.18 8.26 -6.93
N THR A 100 8.48 8.34 -8.06
CA THR A 100 7.04 8.58 -8.11
C THR A 100 6.21 7.29 -8.04
N GLU A 101 6.81 6.11 -8.26
CA GLU A 101 6.09 4.83 -8.32
C GLU A 101 5.30 4.54 -7.04
N VAL A 102 5.92 4.66 -5.86
CA VAL A 102 5.27 4.38 -4.57
C VAL A 102 4.21 5.44 -4.24
N PRO A 103 4.50 6.76 -4.30
CA PRO A 103 3.48 7.80 -4.12
C PRO A 103 2.27 7.62 -5.04
N LEU A 104 2.47 7.36 -6.34
CA LEU A 104 1.39 7.17 -7.31
C LEU A 104 0.55 5.94 -6.98
N ALA A 105 1.19 4.82 -6.62
CA ALA A 105 0.50 3.62 -6.18
C ALA A 105 -0.36 3.84 -4.92
N ILE A 106 0.13 4.64 -3.96
CA ILE A 106 -0.60 5.04 -2.75
C ILE A 106 -1.80 5.92 -3.12
N LYS A 107 -1.59 6.95 -3.95
CA LYS A 107 -2.66 7.85 -4.41
C LYS A 107 -3.76 7.08 -5.15
N ASN A 108 -3.39 6.18 -6.06
CA ASN A 108 -4.33 5.32 -6.76
C ASN A 108 -5.08 4.39 -5.80
N TYR A 109 -4.40 3.85 -4.78
CA TYR A 109 -5.06 3.04 -3.76
C TYR A 109 -6.09 3.87 -2.96
N ILE A 110 -5.69 5.05 -2.46
CA ILE A 110 -6.57 5.91 -1.66
C ILE A 110 -7.79 6.37 -2.46
N LYS A 111 -7.59 6.72 -3.74
CA LYS A 111 -8.66 7.15 -4.65
C LYS A 111 -9.74 6.08 -4.83
N HIS A 112 -9.35 4.80 -4.90
CA HIS A 112 -10.23 3.74 -5.36
C HIS A 112 -10.68 2.75 -4.27
N PHE A 113 -9.91 2.58 -3.19
CA PHE A 113 -10.13 1.49 -2.23
C PHE A 113 -10.20 1.97 -0.77
N PHE A 114 -9.82 3.20 -0.45
CA PHE A 114 -9.87 3.67 0.93
C PHE A 114 -11.31 4.00 1.37
N GLY A 115 -11.72 3.45 2.52
CA GLY A 115 -13.12 3.47 2.95
C GLY A 115 -13.68 4.86 3.26
N CYS A 116 -12.85 5.78 3.78
CA CYS A 116 -13.30 7.15 4.07
C CYS A 116 -13.30 8.01 2.80
N ARG A 117 -14.48 8.25 2.22
CA ARG A 117 -14.65 9.05 0.98
C ARG A 117 -14.22 10.51 1.15
N GLN A 118 -14.53 11.13 2.29
CA GLN A 118 -14.13 12.51 2.57
C GLN A 118 -12.61 12.62 2.68
N CYS A 119 -11.98 11.71 3.42
CA CYS A 119 -10.52 11.65 3.57
C CYS A 119 -9.85 11.42 2.21
N SER A 120 -10.38 10.53 1.37
CA SER A 120 -9.89 10.30 0.01
C SER A 120 -10.00 11.55 -0.87
N THR A 121 -11.15 12.25 -0.82
CA THR A 121 -11.35 13.52 -1.54
C THR A 121 -10.33 14.58 -1.12
N ASN A 122 -10.11 14.73 0.19
CA ASN A 122 -9.12 15.67 0.72
C ASN A 122 -7.70 15.28 0.26
N PHE A 123 -7.34 14.00 0.35
CA PHE A 123 -6.06 13.50 -0.15
C PHE A 123 -5.86 13.80 -1.64
N MET A 124 -6.88 13.62 -2.48
CA MET A 124 -6.78 13.90 -3.91
C MET A 124 -6.52 15.38 -4.21
N LYS A 125 -7.11 16.29 -3.42
CA LYS A 125 -6.89 17.74 -3.55
C LYS A 125 -5.46 18.11 -3.17
N GLU A 126 -5.00 17.67 -2.00
CA GLU A 126 -3.64 17.93 -1.51
C GLU A 126 -2.58 17.30 -2.42
N THR A 127 -2.91 16.14 -3.01
CA THR A 127 -1.98 15.41 -3.87
C THR A 127 -2.11 15.70 -5.36
N ALA A 128 -2.82 16.76 -5.75
CA ALA A 128 -3.10 17.07 -7.16
C ALA A 128 -1.82 17.17 -8.00
N ASN A 129 -0.78 17.82 -7.46
CA ASN A 129 0.49 18.07 -8.15
C ASN A 129 1.57 17.00 -7.93
N MET A 130 1.21 15.83 -7.40
CA MET A 130 2.18 14.77 -7.06
C MET A 130 2.96 14.22 -8.27
N THR A 131 2.49 14.43 -9.50
CA THR A 131 3.23 14.10 -10.72
C THR A 131 4.40 15.04 -11.01
N GLN A 132 4.54 16.14 -10.24
CA GLN A 132 5.59 17.14 -10.38
C GLN A 132 6.75 16.94 -9.37
N LEU A 133 6.77 15.82 -8.63
CA LEU A 133 7.86 15.48 -7.71
C LEU A 133 9.20 15.46 -8.48
N ASN A 134 10.23 16.10 -7.91
CA ASN A 134 11.56 16.10 -8.50
C ASN A 134 12.18 14.71 -8.37
N SER A 135 12.34 14.03 -9.51
CA SER A 135 12.95 12.71 -9.60
C SER A 135 14.39 12.64 -9.09
N GLN A 136 15.08 13.78 -9.00
CA GLN A 136 16.43 13.87 -8.46
C GLN A 136 16.47 13.87 -6.92
N ASN A 137 15.34 14.14 -6.25
CA ASN A 137 15.26 14.15 -4.80
C ASN A 137 14.49 12.94 -4.27
N LYS A 138 15.20 11.84 -4.00
CA LYS A 138 14.62 10.60 -3.45
C LYS A 138 13.87 10.78 -2.12
N ARG A 139 14.13 11.88 -1.38
CA ARG A 139 13.43 12.19 -0.13
C ARG A 139 12.07 12.83 -0.35
N GLU A 140 11.79 13.32 -1.55
CA GLU A 140 10.58 14.08 -1.82
C GLU A 140 9.33 13.21 -1.67
N ALA A 141 9.36 11.95 -2.09
CA ALA A 141 8.29 10.98 -1.86
C ALA A 141 7.94 10.82 -0.37
N ILE A 142 8.97 10.72 0.50
CA ILE A 142 8.81 10.60 1.95
C ILE A 142 8.22 11.89 2.53
N ILE A 143 8.81 13.05 2.19
CA ILE A 143 8.40 14.35 2.71
C ILE A 143 6.97 14.68 2.27
N TYR A 144 6.63 14.36 1.02
CA TYR A 144 5.32 14.61 0.45
C TYR A 144 4.23 13.83 1.19
N LEU A 145 4.45 12.52 1.37
CA LEU A 145 3.51 11.68 2.11
C LEU A 145 3.39 12.12 3.58
N TRP A 146 4.51 12.54 4.20
CA TRP A 146 4.51 13.04 5.58
C TRP A 146 3.68 14.31 5.74
N LYS A 147 3.79 15.26 4.80
CA LYS A 147 2.97 16.47 4.77
C LYS A 147 1.49 16.15 4.56
N SER A 148 1.17 15.19 3.70
CA SER A 148 -0.22 14.80 3.43
C SER A 148 -0.89 14.04 4.58
N ASN A 149 -0.12 13.37 5.43
CA ASN A 149 -0.63 12.63 6.60
C ASN A 149 -1.22 13.54 7.68
N ILE A 150 -0.87 14.84 7.70
CA ILE A 150 -1.42 15.82 8.66
C ILE A 150 -2.92 16.08 8.43
N PHE A 151 -3.45 15.73 7.26
CA PHE A 151 -4.85 15.95 6.87
C PHE A 151 -5.75 14.72 7.06
N PHE A 152 -5.26 13.70 7.78
CA PHE A 152 -5.97 12.46 8.13
C PHE A 152 -6.11 12.25 9.63
#